data_AF-R6ZIP6-F1
#
_entry.id   AF-R6ZIP6-F1
#
_cell.length_a   1.000
_cell.length_b   1.000
_cell.length_c   1.000
_cell.angle_alpha   90.00
_cell.angle_beta   90.00
_cell.angle_gamma   90.00
#
_symmetry.space_group_name_H-M   'P 1'
#
loop_
_entity.id
_entity.type
_entity.pdbx_description
1 polymer ?
#
loop_
_entity_poly.entity_id
_entity_poly.type
_entity_poly.pdbx_seq_one_letter_code
_entity_poly.pdbx_strand_id
1 'polypeptide(L)'
;MAQQEDQERTAGAALTEAKMEGYLEKLAEKGCAPGTLALYRTNIEKFLQWLNGTPLDPGSATRWRDHLLALGRMPRTVNLQLSPINGLLAHLKLWDYQAPTLLCLEEDAQPELRREEYLRLLAAAKARGNRRVYLAVKVFACLGLNVHELPLLTVEAAASGSVPLADGPPRSLPRCLQRELEEYIQDMGIPAGPVFITRSGKPMSRTSVTTAIQHLAKSAGVEPEKCNPRCLRKLYLATLQGFQRQVTQLVEQAHNSLVEQEQAVVGWSVGQAGPWHGKGSL
;
A
#
# COMPACT_ATOMS: atom_id res chain seq x y z
N MET A 1 -10.00 -52.12 11.63
CA MET A 1 -10.45 -50.71 11.80
C MET A 1 -9.32 -49.71 11.60
N ALA A 2 -8.14 -49.86 12.21
CA ALA A 2 -6.99 -48.96 11.96
C ALA A 2 -6.44 -49.02 10.51
N GLN A 3 -6.70 -50.10 9.76
CA GLN A 3 -6.28 -50.24 8.36
C GLN A 3 -7.25 -49.60 7.35
N GLN A 4 -8.46 -49.20 7.80
CA GLN A 4 -9.45 -48.53 6.96
C GLN A 4 -9.31 -47.00 7.02
N GLU A 5 -8.89 -46.46 8.18
CA GLU A 5 -8.55 -45.03 8.32
C GLU A 5 -7.24 -44.66 7.59
N ASP A 6 -6.32 -45.61 7.42
CA ASP A 6 -5.09 -45.39 6.66
C ASP A 6 -5.30 -45.51 5.14
N GLN A 7 -6.35 -46.23 4.71
CA GLN A 7 -6.79 -46.29 3.30
C GLN A 7 -7.53 -45.02 2.85
N GLU A 8 -8.20 -44.29 3.75
CA GLU A 8 -8.77 -42.96 3.43
C GLU A 8 -7.71 -41.84 3.38
N ARG A 9 -6.57 -42.01 4.06
CA ARG A 9 -5.39 -41.13 3.88
C ARG A 9 -4.61 -41.40 2.58
N THR A 10 -4.78 -42.57 1.98
CA THR A 10 -4.06 -43.03 0.77
C THR A 10 -4.92 -43.11 -0.49
N ALA A 11 -6.04 -42.37 -0.55
CA ALA A 11 -6.64 -41.98 -1.83
C ALA A 11 -6.09 -40.60 -2.21
N GLY A 12 -5.13 -40.56 -3.14
CA GLY A 12 -4.50 -39.35 -3.66
C GLY A 12 -5.52 -38.22 -3.79
N ALA A 13 -5.35 -37.17 -2.97
CA ALA A 13 -6.26 -36.05 -2.91
C ALA A 13 -6.21 -35.32 -4.25
N ALA A 14 -7.02 -35.75 -5.21
CA ALA A 14 -7.30 -34.99 -6.40
C ALA A 14 -7.81 -33.63 -5.89
N LEU A 15 -6.98 -32.60 -6.09
CA LEU A 15 -7.39 -31.23 -5.93
C LEU A 15 -8.34 -31.00 -7.11
N THR A 16 -9.65 -31.08 -6.85
CA THR A 16 -10.68 -30.96 -7.87
C THR A 16 -11.21 -29.54 -7.90
N GLU A 17 -11.74 -29.15 -9.06
CA GLU A 17 -12.42 -27.86 -9.26
C GLU A 17 -13.53 -27.65 -8.21
N ALA A 18 -14.28 -28.70 -7.87
CA ALA A 18 -15.30 -28.65 -6.82
C ALA A 18 -14.75 -28.25 -5.43
N LYS A 19 -13.54 -28.67 -5.07
CA LYS A 19 -12.91 -28.29 -3.79
C LYS A 19 -12.44 -26.83 -3.81
N MET A 20 -12.02 -26.34 -4.98
CA MET A 20 -11.71 -24.92 -5.17
C MET A 20 -12.97 -24.07 -5.03
N GLU A 21 -14.08 -24.45 -5.67
CA GLU A 21 -15.36 -23.72 -5.57
C GLU A 21 -15.83 -23.61 -4.12
N GLY A 22 -15.87 -24.72 -3.37
CA GLY A 22 -16.30 -24.69 -1.97
C GLY A 22 -15.41 -23.81 -1.08
N TYR A 23 -14.11 -23.71 -1.39
CA TYR A 23 -13.23 -22.78 -0.70
C TYR A 23 -13.53 -21.31 -1.05
N LEU A 24 -13.77 -21.00 -2.32
CA LEU A 24 -14.08 -19.65 -2.79
C LEU A 24 -15.44 -19.17 -2.28
N GLU A 25 -16.46 -20.04 -2.24
CA GLU A 25 -17.77 -19.75 -1.65
C GLU A 25 -17.64 -19.39 -0.16
N LYS A 26 -16.88 -20.19 0.60
CA LYS A 26 -16.61 -19.88 2.01
C LYS A 26 -15.85 -18.57 2.22
N LEU A 27 -15.00 -18.17 1.28
CA LEU A 27 -14.35 -16.85 1.32
C LEU A 27 -15.32 -15.72 0.97
N ALA A 28 -16.25 -15.94 0.05
CA ALA A 28 -17.29 -14.98 -0.30
C ALA A 28 -18.23 -14.74 0.89
N GLU A 29 -18.67 -15.79 1.59
CA GLU A 29 -19.48 -15.71 2.82
C GLU A 29 -18.80 -14.91 3.93
N LYS A 30 -17.46 -14.95 3.98
CA LYS A 30 -16.65 -14.18 4.93
C LYS A 30 -16.42 -12.72 4.51
N GLY A 31 -17.06 -12.26 3.43
CA GLY A 31 -16.98 -10.87 2.97
C GLY A 31 -15.72 -10.54 2.16
N CYS A 32 -15.08 -11.53 1.52
CA CYS A 32 -13.92 -11.27 0.67
C CYS A 32 -14.33 -10.48 -0.59
N ALA A 33 -13.54 -9.47 -0.96
CA ALA A 33 -13.83 -8.63 -2.12
C ALA A 33 -13.86 -9.44 -3.44
N PRO A 34 -14.77 -9.16 -4.38
CA PRO A 34 -14.90 -9.92 -5.64
C PRO A 34 -13.61 -9.99 -6.47
N GLY A 35 -12.82 -8.90 -6.47
CA GLY A 35 -11.54 -8.87 -7.17
C GLY A 35 -10.47 -9.80 -6.56
N THR A 36 -10.52 -10.00 -5.25
CA THR A 36 -9.63 -10.94 -4.53
C THR A 36 -10.04 -12.38 -4.81
N LEU A 37 -11.34 -12.68 -4.84
CA LEU A 37 -11.87 -14.00 -5.19
C LEU A 37 -11.48 -14.40 -6.63
N ALA A 38 -11.62 -13.48 -7.59
CA ALA A 38 -11.22 -13.71 -8.97
C ALA A 38 -9.70 -13.98 -9.08
N LEU A 39 -8.88 -13.22 -8.36
CA LEU A 39 -7.43 -13.45 -8.32
C LEU A 39 -7.07 -14.81 -7.70
N TYR A 40 -7.76 -15.19 -6.62
CA TYR A 40 -7.55 -16.46 -5.93
C TYR A 40 -7.89 -17.64 -6.84
N ARG A 41 -9.06 -17.59 -7.48
CA ARG A 41 -9.50 -18.54 -8.52
C ARG A 41 -8.42 -18.72 -9.59
N THR A 42 -8.03 -17.64 -10.26
CA THR A 42 -7.04 -17.70 -11.35
C THR A 42 -5.70 -18.27 -10.90
N ASN A 43 -5.26 -18.00 -9.68
CA ASN A 43 -3.99 -18.53 -9.17
C ASN A 43 -4.09 -20.01 -8.79
N ILE A 44 -5.23 -20.46 -8.25
CA ILE A 44 -5.49 -21.88 -7.96
C ILE A 44 -5.62 -22.67 -9.26
N GLU A 45 -6.35 -22.16 -10.26
CA GLU A 45 -6.48 -22.78 -11.59
C GLU A 45 -5.12 -23.00 -12.26
N LYS A 46 -4.22 -22.01 -12.19
CA LYS A 46 -2.84 -22.16 -12.71
C LYS A 46 -2.07 -23.28 -12.02
N PHE A 47 -2.24 -23.41 -10.71
CA PHE A 47 -1.59 -24.48 -9.94
C PHE A 47 -2.17 -25.86 -10.31
N LEU A 48 -3.49 -25.96 -10.44
CA LEU A 48 -4.18 -27.17 -10.89
C LEU A 48 -3.73 -27.59 -12.29
N GLN A 49 -3.65 -26.62 -13.21
CA GLN A 49 -3.16 -26.86 -14.57
C GLN A 49 -1.70 -27.33 -14.56
N TRP A 50 -0.85 -26.75 -13.71
CA TRP A 50 0.55 -27.16 -13.58
C TRP A 50 0.71 -28.58 -13.01
N LEU A 51 -0.16 -29.00 -12.08
CA LEU A 51 -0.16 -30.37 -11.58
C LEU A 51 -0.46 -31.39 -12.69
N ASN A 52 -1.23 -31.01 -13.71
CA ASN A 52 -1.51 -31.81 -14.93
C ASN A 52 -1.88 -33.28 -14.64
N GLY A 53 -2.74 -33.51 -13.64
CA GLY A 53 -3.18 -34.85 -13.23
C GLY A 53 -2.22 -35.60 -12.29
N THR A 54 -1.10 -35.01 -11.91
CA THR A 54 -0.21 -35.54 -10.87
C THR A 54 -0.92 -35.47 -9.51
N PRO A 55 -0.91 -36.54 -8.71
CA PRO A 55 -1.45 -36.51 -7.36
C PRO A 55 -0.79 -35.43 -6.50
N LEU A 56 -1.59 -34.78 -5.66
CA LEU A 56 -1.10 -33.81 -4.69
C LEU A 56 -0.29 -34.54 -3.61
N ASP A 57 0.94 -34.10 -3.37
CA ASP A 57 1.83 -34.57 -2.31
C ASP A 57 2.37 -33.38 -1.48
N PRO A 58 2.96 -33.63 -0.30
CA PRO A 58 3.46 -32.56 0.58
C PRO A 58 4.48 -31.61 -0.08
N GLY A 59 5.17 -32.06 -1.13
CA GLY A 59 6.12 -31.25 -1.89
C GLY A 59 5.49 -30.47 -3.05
N SER A 60 4.23 -30.70 -3.43
CA SER A 60 3.61 -30.10 -4.61
C SER A 60 3.60 -28.57 -4.60
N ALA A 61 3.20 -27.95 -3.47
CA ALA A 61 3.19 -26.49 -3.35
C ALA A 61 4.61 -25.91 -3.39
N THR A 62 5.58 -26.61 -2.78
CA THR A 62 7.00 -26.23 -2.77
C THR A 62 7.59 -26.29 -4.18
N ARG A 63 7.30 -27.36 -4.95
CA ARG A 63 7.75 -27.48 -6.34
C ARG A 63 7.11 -26.43 -7.25
N TRP A 64 5.84 -26.06 -7.00
CA TRP A 64 5.20 -24.95 -7.72
C TRP A 64 5.87 -23.62 -7.42
N ARG A 65 6.20 -23.33 -6.16
CA ARG A 65 7.00 -22.15 -5.78
C ARG A 65 8.32 -22.11 -6.55
N ASP A 66 9.06 -23.22 -6.53
CA ASP A 66 10.37 -23.31 -7.16
C ASP A 66 10.28 -23.18 -8.68
N HIS A 67 9.22 -23.71 -9.29
CA HIS A 67 8.90 -23.50 -10.70
C HIS A 67 8.64 -22.02 -11.02
N LEU A 68 7.86 -21.30 -10.19
CA LEU A 68 7.62 -19.87 -10.39
C LEU A 68 8.91 -19.04 -10.27
N LEU A 69 9.79 -19.40 -9.34
CA LEU A 69 11.12 -18.77 -9.21
C LEU A 69 11.99 -19.05 -10.44
N ALA A 70 11.99 -20.28 -10.95
CA ALA A 70 12.73 -20.66 -12.16
C ALA A 70 12.23 -19.90 -13.41
N LEU A 71 10.96 -19.48 -13.44
CA LEU A 71 10.40 -18.60 -14.46
C LEU A 71 10.77 -17.11 -14.28
N GLY A 72 11.67 -16.79 -13.35
CA GLY A 72 12.11 -15.42 -13.06
C GLY A 72 11.03 -14.55 -12.42
N ARG A 73 10.03 -15.15 -11.75
CA ARG A 73 8.99 -14.37 -11.03
C ARG A 73 9.58 -13.81 -9.74
N MET A 74 9.27 -12.55 -9.45
CA MET A 74 9.67 -11.90 -8.21
C MET A 74 9.08 -12.62 -6.99
N PRO A 75 9.80 -12.75 -5.86
CA PRO A 75 9.31 -13.42 -4.65
C PRO A 75 7.92 -12.94 -4.17
N ARG A 76 7.63 -11.63 -4.32
CA ARG A 76 6.30 -11.07 -4.01
C ARG A 76 5.19 -11.64 -4.91
N THR A 77 5.46 -11.79 -6.20
CA THR A 77 4.52 -12.40 -7.15
C THR A 77 4.34 -13.87 -6.86
N VAL A 78 5.41 -14.57 -6.48
CA VAL A 78 5.35 -15.98 -6.05
C VAL A 78 4.46 -16.12 -4.82
N ASN A 79 4.64 -15.28 -3.80
CA ASN A 79 3.79 -15.29 -2.60
C ASN A 79 2.32 -14.96 -2.92
N LEU A 80 2.06 -14.03 -3.83
CA LEU A 80 0.70 -13.71 -4.27
C LEU A 80 0.00 -14.91 -4.93
N GLN A 81 0.76 -15.73 -5.66
CA GLN A 81 0.24 -16.95 -6.29
C GLN A 81 0.14 -18.11 -5.29
N LEU A 82 1.04 -18.19 -4.31
CA LEU A 82 1.03 -19.23 -3.26
C LEU A 82 -0.03 -19.01 -2.19
N SER A 83 -0.33 -17.76 -1.82
CA SER A 83 -1.30 -17.41 -0.77
C SER A 83 -2.66 -18.12 -0.93
N PRO A 84 -3.34 -18.06 -2.10
CA PRO A 84 -4.61 -18.77 -2.27
C PRO A 84 -4.46 -20.29 -2.26
N ILE A 85 -3.32 -20.83 -2.69
CA ILE A 85 -3.02 -22.27 -2.69
C ILE A 85 -2.85 -22.75 -1.24
N ASN A 86 -2.01 -22.08 -0.45
CA ASN A 86 -1.84 -22.39 0.96
C ASN A 86 -3.16 -22.23 1.74
N GLY A 87 -3.97 -21.23 1.40
CA GLY A 87 -5.29 -21.03 1.97
C GLY A 87 -6.28 -22.17 1.65
N LEU A 88 -6.29 -22.66 0.41
CA LEU A 88 -7.07 -23.83 -0.01
C LEU A 88 -6.60 -25.10 0.70
N LEU A 89 -5.29 -25.33 0.80
CA LEU A 89 -4.73 -26.48 1.52
C LEU A 89 -5.05 -26.43 3.01
N ALA A 90 -5.04 -25.24 3.64
CA ALA A 90 -5.48 -25.05 5.02
C ALA A 90 -6.95 -25.44 5.19
N HIS A 91 -7.80 -24.99 4.26
CA HIS A 91 -9.24 -25.27 4.24
C HIS A 91 -9.53 -26.76 4.15
N LEU A 92 -8.73 -27.49 3.36
CA LEU A 92 -8.78 -28.95 3.23
C LEU A 92 -8.09 -29.71 4.38
N LYS A 93 -7.59 -29.01 5.41
CA LYS A 93 -6.84 -29.57 6.53
C LYS A 93 -5.52 -30.27 6.13
N LEU A 94 -4.93 -29.87 5.01
CA LEU A 94 -3.65 -30.37 4.48
C LEU A 94 -2.52 -29.39 4.82
N TRP A 95 -2.25 -29.21 6.12
CA TRP A 95 -1.35 -28.15 6.58
C TRP A 95 0.10 -28.47 6.23
N ASP A 96 0.46 -29.76 6.29
CA ASP A 96 1.79 -30.28 5.92
C ASP A 96 2.12 -30.15 4.42
N TYR A 97 1.15 -29.75 3.59
CA TYR A 97 1.28 -29.60 2.14
C TYR A 97 1.53 -28.14 1.73
N GLN A 98 1.49 -27.22 2.68
CA GLN A 98 1.70 -25.80 2.42
C GLN A 98 3.16 -25.50 2.13
N ALA A 99 3.41 -24.67 1.13
CA ALA A 99 4.75 -24.16 0.90
C ALA A 99 5.03 -23.01 1.87
N PRO A 100 6.23 -22.93 2.47
CA PRO A 100 6.65 -21.74 3.19
C PRO A 100 6.56 -20.52 2.27
N THR A 101 5.85 -19.49 2.73
CA THR A 101 5.84 -18.18 2.08
C THR A 101 7.26 -17.61 2.14
N LEU A 102 7.75 -17.11 1.01
CA LEU A 102 9.08 -16.50 0.95
C LEU A 102 9.06 -15.23 1.79
N LEU A 103 10.01 -15.06 2.71
CA LEU A 103 10.20 -13.79 3.40
C LEU A 103 10.74 -12.78 2.37
N CYS A 104 9.88 -11.86 1.92
CA CYS A 104 10.34 -10.69 1.20
C CYS A 104 10.94 -9.70 2.21
N LEU A 105 12.25 -9.80 2.46
CA LEU A 105 13.01 -8.77 3.20
C LEU A 105 13.24 -7.49 2.40
N GLU A 106 12.73 -7.44 1.16
CA GLU A 106 12.66 -6.22 0.36
C GLU A 106 11.43 -5.42 0.78
N GLU A 107 11.53 -4.65 1.87
CA GLU A 107 10.70 -3.46 2.00
C GLU A 107 10.99 -2.56 0.79
N ASP A 108 10.18 -2.71 -0.26
CA ASP A 108 9.97 -1.74 -1.32
C ASP A 108 11.25 -1.03 -1.80
N ALA A 109 12.02 -1.69 -2.68
CA ALA A 109 12.88 -1.01 -3.66
C ALA A 109 12.01 -0.23 -4.70
N GLN A 110 10.95 0.42 -4.22
CA GLN A 110 10.21 1.43 -4.92
C GLN A 110 11.14 2.63 -5.13
N PRO A 111 11.42 3.00 -6.38
CA PRO A 111 12.29 4.14 -6.63
C PRO A 111 11.67 5.39 -6.00
N GLU A 112 12.49 6.16 -5.29
CA GLU A 112 12.03 7.32 -4.55
C GLU A 112 11.95 8.54 -5.46
N LEU A 113 10.76 9.13 -5.49
CA LEU A 113 10.52 10.40 -6.14
C LEU A 113 10.81 11.52 -5.16
N ARG A 114 11.79 12.38 -5.48
CA ARG A 114 12.16 13.56 -4.70
C ARG A 114 11.20 14.71 -4.94
N ARG A 115 11.22 15.69 -4.03
CA ARG A 115 10.32 16.85 -4.11
C ARG A 115 10.58 17.68 -5.37
N GLU A 116 11.84 17.84 -5.76
CA GLU A 116 12.25 18.57 -6.97
C GLU A 116 11.81 17.84 -8.24
N GLU A 117 11.89 16.49 -8.25
CA GLU A 117 11.41 15.65 -9.35
C GLU A 117 9.89 15.78 -9.52
N TYR A 118 9.13 15.79 -8.42
CA TYR A 118 7.70 16.07 -8.44
C TYR A 118 7.36 17.45 -9.03
N LEU A 119 8.08 18.51 -8.62
CA LEU A 119 7.86 19.84 -9.18
C LEU A 119 8.17 19.90 -10.68
N ARG A 120 9.21 19.21 -11.14
CA ARG A 120 9.49 19.07 -12.58
C ARG A 120 8.39 18.32 -13.32
N LEU A 121 7.77 17.29 -12.71
CA LEU A 121 6.60 16.61 -13.30
C LEU A 121 5.41 17.57 -13.46
N LEU A 122 5.11 18.39 -12.45
CA LEU A 122 4.07 19.41 -12.55
C LEU A 122 4.39 20.45 -13.63
N ALA A 123 5.62 20.95 -13.68
CA ALA A 123 6.06 21.89 -14.71
C ALA A 123 5.93 21.32 -16.12
N ALA A 124 6.35 20.06 -16.32
CA ALA A 124 6.21 19.36 -17.59
C ALA A 124 4.75 19.16 -18.01
N ALA A 125 3.86 18.83 -17.07
CA ALA A 125 2.44 18.70 -17.34
C ALA A 125 1.79 20.04 -17.73
N LYS A 126 2.16 21.12 -17.03
CA LYS A 126 1.72 22.49 -17.31
C LYS A 126 2.20 22.97 -18.68
N ALA A 127 3.47 22.76 -19.02
CA ALA A 127 4.05 23.14 -20.31
C ALA A 127 3.37 22.44 -21.51
N ARG A 128 2.82 21.24 -21.29
CA ARG A 128 2.05 20.50 -22.31
C ARG A 128 0.57 20.86 -22.38
N GLY A 129 0.10 21.81 -21.55
CA GLY A 129 -1.32 22.16 -21.45
C GLY A 129 -2.21 21.03 -20.94
N ASN A 130 -1.65 19.96 -20.37
CA ASN A 130 -2.42 18.80 -19.94
C ASN A 130 -2.88 18.95 -18.49
N ARG A 131 -3.87 19.82 -18.28
CA ARG A 131 -4.41 20.18 -16.95
C ARG A 131 -4.89 18.96 -16.16
N ARG A 132 -5.48 17.96 -16.84
CA ARG A 132 -5.92 16.70 -16.21
C ARG A 132 -4.78 15.92 -15.58
N VAL A 133 -3.66 15.72 -16.29
CA VAL A 133 -2.52 14.99 -15.74
C VAL A 133 -1.79 15.82 -14.68
N TYR A 134 -1.67 17.13 -14.88
CA TYR A 134 -1.13 18.04 -13.88
C TYR A 134 -1.88 17.92 -12.55
N LEU A 135 -3.21 17.98 -12.57
CA LEU A 135 -4.05 17.84 -11.37
C LEU A 135 -3.96 16.44 -10.77
N ALA A 136 -3.92 15.38 -11.59
CA ALA A 136 -3.79 14.01 -11.08
C ALA A 136 -2.46 13.83 -10.31
N VAL A 137 -1.35 14.29 -10.87
CA VAL A 137 -0.03 14.27 -10.21
C VAL A 137 -0.08 15.05 -8.89
N LYS A 138 -0.68 16.24 -8.90
CA LYS A 138 -0.81 17.10 -7.73
C LYS A 138 -1.66 16.45 -6.63
N VAL A 139 -2.80 15.86 -6.98
CA VAL A 139 -3.71 15.17 -6.04
C VAL A 139 -2.99 14.03 -5.32
N PHE A 140 -2.28 13.15 -6.03
CA PHE A 140 -1.56 12.04 -5.38
C PHE A 140 -0.49 12.53 -4.40
N ALA A 141 0.27 13.56 -4.77
CA ALA A 141 1.31 14.12 -3.91
C ALA A 141 0.78 14.98 -2.76
N CYS A 142 -0.43 15.53 -2.86
CA CYS A 142 -1.04 16.37 -1.83
C CYS A 142 -1.90 15.59 -0.83
N LEU A 143 -2.58 14.54 -1.28
CA LEU A 143 -3.56 13.80 -0.47
C LEU A 143 -3.11 12.38 -0.12
N GLY A 144 -2.09 11.86 -0.81
CA GLY A 144 -1.62 10.49 -0.59
C GLY A 144 -2.62 9.41 -0.99
N LEU A 145 -3.53 9.72 -1.92
CA LEU A 145 -4.55 8.77 -2.38
C LEU A 145 -3.90 7.53 -3.01
N ASN A 146 -4.52 6.38 -2.79
CA ASN A 146 -4.31 5.24 -3.67
C ASN A 146 -4.91 5.50 -5.05
N VAL A 147 -4.35 4.87 -6.08
CA VAL A 147 -4.89 5.01 -7.44
C VAL A 147 -6.35 4.55 -7.58
N HIS A 148 -6.79 3.58 -6.76
CA HIS A 148 -8.18 3.11 -6.75
C HIS A 148 -9.13 4.07 -6.01
N GLU A 149 -8.59 5.00 -5.21
CA GLU A 149 -9.36 6.05 -4.54
C GLU A 149 -9.53 7.29 -5.43
N LEU A 150 -8.80 7.41 -6.54
CA LEU A 150 -8.92 8.56 -7.45
C LEU A 150 -10.36 8.82 -7.93
N PRO A 151 -11.19 7.80 -8.24
CA PRO A 151 -12.60 8.01 -8.58
C PRO A 151 -13.46 8.60 -7.45
N LEU A 152 -13.01 8.51 -6.19
CA LEU A 152 -13.71 9.10 -5.04
C LEU A 152 -13.56 10.62 -4.98
N LEU A 153 -12.56 11.18 -5.69
CA LEU A 153 -12.47 12.62 -5.90
C LEU A 153 -13.49 13.03 -6.99
N THR A 154 -14.72 13.25 -6.54
CA THR A 154 -15.85 13.68 -7.36
C THR A 154 -16.00 15.20 -7.36
N VAL A 155 -16.86 15.72 -8.25
CA VAL A 155 -17.23 17.14 -8.29
C VAL A 155 -17.81 17.59 -6.94
N GLU A 156 -18.63 16.76 -6.32
CA GLU A 156 -19.25 17.01 -5.02
C GLU A 156 -18.21 16.99 -3.88
N ALA A 157 -17.24 16.07 -3.94
CA ALA A 157 -16.12 16.02 -3.00
C ALA A 157 -15.17 17.23 -3.15
N ALA A 158 -14.93 17.67 -4.39
CA ALA A 158 -14.16 18.88 -4.66
C ALA A 158 -14.85 20.12 -4.11
N ALA A 159 -16.17 20.26 -4.33
CA ALA A 159 -16.97 21.38 -3.82
C ALA A 159 -17.04 21.41 -2.28
N SER A 160 -17.15 20.24 -1.64
CA SER A 160 -17.16 20.16 -0.17
C SER A 160 -15.78 20.41 0.46
N GLY A 161 -14.71 20.40 -0.33
CA GLY A 161 -13.34 20.53 0.15
C GLY A 161 -12.83 19.29 0.89
N SER A 162 -13.47 18.13 0.72
CA SER A 162 -13.13 16.91 1.44
C SER A 162 -13.42 15.65 0.61
N VAL A 163 -12.44 14.75 0.53
CA VAL A 163 -12.55 13.49 -0.21
C VAL A 163 -12.88 12.35 0.74
N PRO A 164 -14.02 11.66 0.58
CA PRO A 164 -14.31 10.47 1.36
C PRO A 164 -13.38 9.33 0.96
N LEU A 165 -12.79 8.64 1.94
CA LEU A 165 -11.98 7.45 1.71
C LEU A 165 -12.74 6.21 2.15
N ALA A 166 -12.56 5.10 1.43
CA ALA A 166 -13.17 3.83 1.80
C ALA A 166 -12.64 3.31 3.15
N ASP A 167 -11.33 3.47 3.38
CA ASP A 167 -10.62 2.87 4.51
C ASP A 167 -9.98 3.95 5.42
N GLY A 168 -10.77 4.89 5.93
CA GLY A 168 -10.28 5.85 6.92
C GLY A 168 -11.02 7.19 6.97
N PRO A 169 -10.51 8.16 7.74
CA PRO A 169 -11.10 9.48 7.80
C PRO A 169 -10.99 10.21 6.45
N PRO A 170 -11.95 11.11 6.15
CA PRO A 170 -11.94 11.86 4.91
C PRO A 170 -10.71 12.78 4.82
N ARG A 171 -10.22 13.01 3.61
CA ARG A 171 -9.05 13.85 3.34
C ARG A 171 -9.49 15.26 2.95
N SER A 172 -9.16 16.22 3.81
CA SER A 172 -9.38 17.64 3.49
C SER A 172 -8.48 18.10 2.33
N LEU A 173 -9.08 18.84 1.39
CA LEU A 173 -8.40 19.45 0.26
C LEU A 173 -7.79 20.79 0.68
N PRO A 174 -6.48 21.02 0.45
CA PRO A 174 -5.91 22.36 0.56
C PRO A 174 -6.66 23.34 -0.35
N ARG A 175 -6.97 24.54 0.15
CA ARG A 175 -7.77 25.55 -0.59
C ARG A 175 -7.21 25.88 -1.98
N CYS A 176 -5.89 25.87 -2.15
CA CYS A 176 -5.26 26.09 -3.45
C CYS A 176 -5.53 24.95 -4.44
N LEU A 177 -5.53 23.70 -3.99
CA LEU A 177 -5.86 22.55 -4.82
C LEU A 177 -7.35 22.50 -5.13
N GLN A 178 -8.21 22.80 -4.15
CA GLN A 178 -9.65 22.88 -4.34
C GLN A 178 -10.02 23.86 -5.47
N ARG A 179 -9.48 25.09 -5.43
CA ARG A 179 -9.72 26.10 -6.48
C ARG A 179 -9.27 25.63 -7.86
N GLU A 180 -8.07 25.04 -7.96
CA GLU A 180 -7.57 24.55 -9.24
C GLU A 180 -8.42 23.40 -9.81
N LEU A 181 -9.02 22.57 -8.94
CA LEU A 181 -9.96 21.52 -9.32
C LEU A 181 -11.30 22.12 -9.77
N GLU A 182 -11.86 23.08 -9.04
CA GLU A 182 -13.12 23.76 -9.37
C GLU A 182 -13.04 24.44 -10.74
N GLU A 183 -11.97 25.20 -10.99
CA GLU A 183 -11.71 25.81 -12.30
C GLU A 183 -11.60 24.76 -13.41
N TYR A 184 -10.92 23.63 -13.16
CA TYR A 184 -10.81 22.55 -14.14
C TYR A 184 -12.16 21.87 -14.41
N ILE A 185 -12.97 21.63 -13.38
CA ILE A 185 -14.31 21.04 -13.49
C ILE A 185 -15.19 21.94 -14.34
N GLN A 186 -15.13 23.25 -14.10
CA GLN A 186 -15.89 24.25 -14.86
C GLN A 186 -15.43 24.31 -16.33
N ASP A 187 -14.13 24.43 -16.58
CA ASP A 187 -13.56 24.49 -17.93
C ASP A 187 -13.88 23.23 -18.76
N MET A 188 -13.90 22.07 -18.10
CA MET A 188 -14.17 20.78 -18.75
C MET A 188 -15.66 20.42 -18.80
N GLY A 189 -16.53 21.22 -18.18
CA GLY A 189 -17.97 20.99 -18.14
C GLY A 189 -18.37 19.66 -17.50
N ILE A 190 -17.72 19.26 -16.41
CA ILE A 190 -18.00 17.98 -15.73
C ILE A 190 -19.18 18.18 -14.77
N PRO A 191 -20.36 17.60 -15.03
CA PRO A 191 -21.58 17.96 -14.30
C PRO A 191 -21.67 17.31 -12.91
N ALA A 192 -21.18 16.09 -12.75
CA ALA A 192 -21.27 15.30 -11.52
C ALA A 192 -20.29 14.11 -11.54
N GLY A 193 -20.04 13.51 -10.39
CA GLY A 193 -19.25 12.29 -10.27
C GLY A 193 -17.74 12.50 -10.42
N PRO A 194 -16.96 11.47 -10.80
CA PRO A 194 -15.49 11.52 -10.75
C PRO A 194 -14.89 12.65 -11.60
N VAL A 195 -13.94 13.41 -11.03
CA VAL A 195 -13.27 14.53 -11.74
C VAL A 195 -12.33 14.03 -12.83
N PHE A 196 -11.66 12.90 -12.58
CA PHE A 196 -10.68 12.33 -13.51
C PHE A 196 -11.32 11.29 -14.42
N ILE A 197 -11.93 11.78 -15.50
CA ILE A 197 -12.59 10.96 -16.53
C ILE A 197 -11.81 10.92 -17.84
N THR A 198 -12.04 9.86 -18.61
CA THR A 198 -11.60 9.67 -19.99
C THR A 198 -12.45 10.50 -20.95
N ARG A 199 -12.07 10.55 -22.24
CA ARG A 199 -12.88 11.25 -23.26
C ARG A 199 -14.30 10.68 -23.41
N SER A 200 -14.51 9.42 -23.04
CA SER A 200 -15.83 8.77 -23.05
C SER A 200 -16.61 8.92 -21.74
N GLY A 201 -16.16 9.78 -20.82
CA GLY A 201 -16.83 10.02 -19.55
C GLY A 201 -16.60 8.96 -18.47
N LYS A 202 -15.90 7.86 -18.78
CA LYS A 202 -15.58 6.82 -17.79
C LYS A 202 -14.44 7.26 -16.86
N PRO A 203 -14.45 6.89 -15.57
CA PRO A 203 -13.33 7.15 -14.66
C PRO A 203 -12.01 6.62 -15.23
N MET A 204 -10.92 7.35 -15.02
CA MET A 204 -9.61 6.91 -15.47
C MET A 204 -9.20 5.61 -14.76
N SER A 205 -8.81 4.60 -15.53
CA SER A 205 -8.29 3.35 -14.97
C SER A 205 -6.89 3.55 -14.39
N ARG A 206 -6.48 2.66 -13.48
CA ARG A 206 -5.12 2.64 -12.92
C ARG A 206 -4.04 2.70 -14.01
N THR A 207 -4.22 1.90 -15.07
CA THR A 207 -3.28 1.84 -16.19
C THR A 207 -3.24 3.18 -16.93
N SER A 208 -4.39 3.77 -17.25
CA SER A 208 -4.41 5.04 -17.99
C SER A 208 -3.83 6.20 -17.19
N VAL A 209 -4.07 6.26 -15.87
CA VAL A 209 -3.44 7.23 -14.97
C VAL A 209 -1.92 7.04 -14.97
N THR A 210 -1.45 5.81 -14.77
CA THR A 210 0.00 5.51 -14.70
C THR A 210 0.69 5.88 -16.00
N THR A 211 0.16 5.43 -17.15
CA THR A 211 0.71 5.76 -18.46
C THR A 211 0.73 7.27 -18.71
N ALA A 212 -0.34 7.99 -18.34
CA ALA A 212 -0.39 9.43 -18.52
C ALA A 212 0.68 10.18 -17.71
N ILE A 213 0.97 9.73 -16.50
CA ILE A 213 2.05 10.29 -15.66
C ILE A 213 3.43 9.91 -16.24
N GLN A 214 3.62 8.66 -16.65
CA GLN A 214 4.89 8.20 -17.23
C GLN A 214 5.24 8.93 -18.54
N HIS A 215 4.26 9.35 -19.34
CA HIS A 215 4.53 10.17 -20.51
C HIS A 215 5.22 11.50 -20.18
N LEU A 216 5.14 12.01 -18.95
CA LEU A 216 5.84 13.22 -18.52
C LEU A 216 7.33 12.99 -18.24
N ALA A 217 7.76 11.74 -18.00
CA ALA A 217 9.09 11.38 -17.52
C ALA A 217 10.21 12.05 -18.32
N LYS A 218 10.20 11.87 -19.65
CA LYS A 218 11.22 12.42 -20.55
C LYS A 218 11.31 13.95 -20.48
N SER A 219 10.18 14.65 -20.53
CA SER A 219 10.16 16.12 -20.46
C SER A 219 10.48 16.67 -19.07
N ALA A 220 10.19 15.90 -18.02
CA ALA A 220 10.52 16.28 -16.64
C ALA A 220 11.97 15.95 -16.27
N GLY A 221 12.69 15.14 -17.08
CA GLY A 221 14.01 14.63 -16.73
C GLY A 221 13.98 13.75 -15.48
N VAL A 222 12.91 12.94 -15.33
CA VAL A 222 12.69 12.01 -14.22
C VAL A 222 12.65 10.60 -14.79
N GLU A 223 13.23 9.65 -14.08
CA GLU A 223 13.20 8.24 -14.46
C GLU A 223 11.74 7.72 -14.58
N PRO A 224 11.36 7.05 -15.68
CA PRO A 224 9.98 6.58 -15.90
C PRO A 224 9.43 5.68 -14.80
N GLU A 225 10.29 4.96 -14.10
CA GLU A 225 9.91 4.06 -13.00
C GLU A 225 9.38 4.82 -11.77
N LYS A 226 9.84 6.07 -11.55
CA LYS A 226 9.35 6.96 -10.49
C LYS A 226 8.03 7.64 -10.84
N CYS A 227 7.68 7.70 -12.12
CA CYS A 227 6.55 8.46 -12.63
C CYS A 227 5.22 7.70 -12.52
N ASN A 228 4.82 7.31 -11.31
CA ASN A 228 3.59 6.56 -11.07
C ASN A 228 2.85 7.02 -9.79
N PRO A 229 1.55 6.72 -9.63
CA PRO A 229 0.77 7.11 -8.46
C PRO A 229 1.34 6.61 -7.13
N ARG A 230 1.98 5.43 -7.12
CA ARG A 230 2.52 4.83 -5.90
C ARG A 230 3.73 5.60 -5.37
N CYS A 231 4.65 6.02 -6.23
CA CYS A 231 5.79 6.85 -5.85
C CYS A 231 5.35 8.27 -5.41
N LEU A 232 4.32 8.84 -6.04
CA LEU A 232 3.72 10.12 -5.60
C LEU A 232 3.09 10.00 -4.20
N ARG A 233 2.38 8.91 -3.93
CA ARG A 233 1.85 8.59 -2.59
C ARG A 233 2.97 8.38 -1.58
N LYS A 234 4.04 7.67 -1.94
CA LYS A 234 5.23 7.49 -1.08
C LYS A 234 5.85 8.84 -0.71
N LEU A 235 5.99 9.76 -1.67
CA LEU A 235 6.45 11.13 -1.42
C LEU A 235 5.56 11.86 -0.39
N TYR A 236 4.23 11.77 -0.51
CA TYR A 236 3.31 12.35 0.46
C TYR A 236 3.52 11.76 1.87
N LEU A 237 3.54 10.43 1.99
CA LEU A 237 3.68 9.74 3.27
C LEU A 237 5.01 10.06 3.95
N ALA A 238 6.11 10.04 3.19
CA ALA A 238 7.43 10.39 3.69
C ALA A 238 7.48 11.84 4.20
N THR A 239 6.80 12.76 3.50
CA THR A 239 6.69 14.17 3.92
C THR A 239 5.92 14.28 5.24
N LEU A 240 4.74 13.63 5.33
CA LEU A 240 3.91 13.66 6.54
C LEU A 240 4.64 13.07 7.75
N GLN A 241 5.32 11.93 7.56
CA GLN A 241 6.12 11.29 8.59
C GLN A 241 7.28 12.20 9.05
N GLY A 242 7.89 12.94 8.13
CA GLY A 242 8.89 13.95 8.45
C GLY A 242 8.35 15.03 9.39
N PHE A 243 7.17 15.58 9.10
CA PHE A 243 6.53 16.57 9.98
C PHE A 243 6.12 15.99 11.33
N GLN A 244 5.58 14.77 11.35
CA GLN A 244 5.22 14.10 12.60
C GLN A 244 6.43 13.92 13.51
N ARG A 245 7.57 13.46 12.96
CA ARG A 245 8.82 13.35 13.73
C ARG A 245 9.29 14.67 14.30
N GLN A 246 9.23 15.76 13.52
CA GLN A 246 9.60 17.09 14.00
C GLN A 246 8.70 17.56 15.15
N VAL A 247 7.39 17.33 15.06
CA VAL A 247 6.45 17.67 16.15
C VAL A 247 6.74 16.86 17.40
N THR A 248 6.97 15.55 17.28
CA THR A 248 7.34 14.70 18.42
C THR A 248 8.62 15.20 19.10
N GLN A 249 9.65 15.52 18.32
CA GLN A 249 10.90 16.08 18.85
C GLN A 249 10.69 17.40 19.60
N LEU A 250 9.83 18.29 19.09
CA LEU A 250 9.51 19.55 19.78
C LEU A 250 8.80 19.32 21.11
N VAL A 251 7.88 18.35 21.17
CA VAL A 251 7.17 18.00 22.42
C VAL A 251 8.15 17.43 23.45
N GLU A 252 9.02 16.52 23.04
CA GLU A 252 10.06 15.95 23.91
C GLU A 252 11.02 17.02 24.43
N GLN A 253 11.48 17.93 23.55
CA GLN A 253 12.34 19.05 23.93
C GLN A 253 11.66 19.99 24.94
N ALA A 254 10.39 20.31 24.72
CA ALA A 254 9.62 21.16 25.63
C ALA A 254 9.45 20.50 27.01
N HIS A 255 9.16 19.19 27.05
CA HIS A 255 9.04 18.45 28.29
C HIS A 255 10.36 18.37 29.05
N ASN A 256 11.45 18.03 28.37
CA ASN A 256 12.77 17.97 29.00
C ASN A 256 13.19 19.32 29.57
N SER A 257 12.92 20.41 28.85
CA SER A 257 13.20 21.78 29.32
C SER A 257 12.40 22.13 30.58
N LEU A 258 11.14 21.69 30.67
CA LEU A 258 10.32 21.87 31.87
C LEU A 258 10.92 21.11 33.07
N VAL A 259 11.28 19.85 32.87
CA VAL A 259 11.89 19.02 33.92
C VAL A 259 13.22 19.61 34.39
N GLU A 260 14.03 20.15 33.49
CA GLU A 260 15.27 20.86 33.83
C GLU A 260 15.01 22.12 34.68
N GLN A 261 13.96 22.88 34.37
CA GLN A 261 13.55 24.04 35.17
C GLN A 261 13.09 23.65 36.58
N GLU A 262 12.28 22.59 36.69
CA GLU A 262 11.86 22.04 38.00
C GLU A 262 13.08 21.62 38.82
N GLN A 263 14.03 20.91 38.21
CA GLN A 263 15.28 20.49 38.85
C GLN A 263 16.14 21.70 39.28
N ALA A 264 16.17 22.78 38.51
CA ALA A 264 16.91 23.99 38.91
C ALA A 264 16.31 24.69 40.14
N VAL A 265 14.99 24.56 40.36
CA VAL A 265 14.30 25.23 41.48
C VAL A 265 14.33 24.39 42.76
N VAL A 266 14.01 23.09 42.67
CA VAL A 266 13.86 22.21 43.85
C VAL A 266 14.88 21.08 43.91
N GLY A 267 15.84 21.05 42.98
CA GLY A 267 16.83 19.99 42.89
C GLY A 267 17.75 19.92 44.11
N TRP A 268 17.99 18.70 44.57
CA TRP A 268 18.80 18.40 45.75
C TRP A 268 20.24 18.98 45.71
N SER A 269 20.75 19.25 44.52
CA SER A 269 22.11 19.71 44.25
C SER A 269 22.31 21.23 44.30
N VAL A 270 21.26 22.04 44.46
CA VAL A 270 21.36 23.51 44.44
C VAL A 270 21.79 24.12 45.80
N GLY A 271 21.99 23.30 46.84
CA GLY A 271 22.23 23.77 48.22
C GLY A 271 23.47 23.25 48.96
N GLN A 272 24.39 22.49 48.34
CA GLN A 272 25.56 21.96 49.05
C GLN A 272 26.88 22.54 48.54
N ALA A 273 27.04 23.86 48.68
CA ALA A 273 28.35 24.51 48.67
C ALA A 273 28.51 25.39 49.92
N GLY A 274 29.00 24.76 51.01
CA GLY A 274 29.65 25.41 52.16
C GLY A 274 28.94 25.32 53.52
N PRO A 275 29.66 25.44 54.65
CA PRO A 275 30.93 24.80 54.98
C PRO A 275 30.87 24.17 56.39
N TRP A 276 31.23 22.89 56.55
CA TRP A 276 31.56 22.38 57.88
C TRP A 276 32.92 21.71 57.83
N HIS A 277 33.93 22.53 58.13
CA HIS A 277 35.25 22.09 58.55
C HIS A 277 35.09 21.15 59.75
N GLY A 278 35.59 19.93 59.59
CA GLY A 278 35.91 19.09 60.73
C GLY A 278 37.00 19.73 61.56
N LYS A 279 36.81 19.74 62.88
CA LYS A 279 37.88 19.50 63.85
C LYS A 279 37.31 18.72 65.02
N GLY A 280 37.71 17.45 65.10
CA GLY A 280 37.80 16.75 66.38
C GLY A 280 39.04 17.22 67.15
N SER A 281 38.98 17.02 68.48
CA SER A 281 40.00 17.11 69.56
C SER A 281 39.32 17.85 70.72
N LEU A 282 39.09 17.32 71.92
CA LEU A 282 39.63 16.20 72.69
C LEU A 282 38.50 15.53 73.49
#